data_AF-A0A6A7CAL9-F1
#
_entry.id   AF-A0A6A7CAL9-F1
#
_cell.length_a   1.000
_cell.length_b   1.000
_cell.length_c   1.000
_cell.angle_alpha   90.00
_cell.angle_beta   90.00
_cell.angle_gamma   90.00
#
_symmetry.space_group_name_H-M   'P 1'
#
loop_
_entity.id
_entity.type
_entity.pdbx_description
1 polymer ?
#
loop_
_entity_poly.entity_id
_entity_poly.type
_entity_poly.pdbx_seq_one_letter_code
_entity_poly.pdbx_strand_id
1 'polypeptide(L)'
;MMYLGIVIAAFTALPALALPAQDKLTSSITYFQGGSPENACNIAVASGTMAAGICKQIHVYGIGLSNAPRQGCIYKLFKGSANCNGHATATYKIPKGSQPICINTGVQDGGQFEKASGLWSC
;
A
#
# COMPACT_ATOMS: atom_id res chain seq x y z
N MET A 1 -60.15 -13.48 40.06
CA MET A 1 -59.25 -12.34 39.76
C MET A 1 -57.85 -12.93 39.55
N MET A 2 -57.36 -12.86 38.32
CA MET A 2 -56.24 -13.65 37.80
C MET A 2 -55.01 -12.73 37.77
N TYR A 3 -54.00 -12.98 38.61
CA TYR A 3 -52.75 -12.21 38.62
C TYR A 3 -51.78 -12.80 37.59
N LEU A 4 -51.52 -12.03 36.53
CA LEU A 4 -50.57 -12.35 35.48
C LEU A 4 -49.17 -11.84 35.91
N GLY A 5 -48.29 -12.75 36.32
CA GLY A 5 -46.90 -12.44 36.66
C GLY A 5 -46.04 -12.33 35.40
N ILE A 6 -45.48 -11.14 35.14
CA ILE A 6 -44.55 -10.89 34.04
C ILE A 6 -43.14 -11.27 34.53
N VAL A 7 -42.53 -12.28 33.91
CA VAL A 7 -41.12 -12.63 34.12
C VAL A 7 -40.28 -11.74 33.21
N ILE A 8 -39.57 -10.77 33.78
CA ILE A 8 -38.60 -9.94 33.05
C ILE A 8 -37.30 -10.74 32.97
N ALA A 9 -37.03 -11.35 31.81
CA ALA A 9 -35.74 -11.95 31.53
C ALA A 9 -34.71 -10.84 31.28
N ALA A 10 -33.77 -10.68 32.22
CA ALA A 10 -32.63 -9.80 32.06
C ALA A 10 -31.67 -10.39 31.02
N PHE A 11 -31.74 -9.89 29.78
CA PHE A 11 -30.72 -10.14 28.76
C PHE A 11 -29.47 -9.35 29.14
N THR A 12 -28.52 -10.00 29.82
CA THR A 12 -27.17 -9.45 29.98
C THR A 12 -26.49 -9.49 28.62
N ALA A 13 -26.34 -8.33 27.99
CA ALA A 13 -25.59 -8.19 26.74
C ALA A 13 -24.15 -8.69 26.96
N LEU A 14 -23.76 -9.72 26.21
CA LEU A 14 -22.37 -10.15 26.14
C LEU A 14 -21.52 -8.98 25.62
N PRO A 15 -20.32 -8.73 26.19
CA PRO A 15 -19.41 -7.76 25.61
C PRO A 15 -19.04 -8.21 24.21
N ALA A 16 -19.34 -7.37 23.22
CA ALA A 16 -18.88 -7.58 21.86
C ALA A 16 -17.35 -7.65 21.89
N LEU A 17 -16.80 -8.84 21.66
CA LEU A 17 -15.39 -9.02 21.36
C LEU A 17 -15.08 -8.17 20.13
N ALA A 18 -14.49 -6.99 20.35
CA ALA A 18 -13.94 -6.19 19.28
C ALA A 18 -12.89 -7.06 18.59
N LEU A 19 -13.16 -7.47 17.34
CA LEU A 19 -12.12 -8.06 16.50
C LEU A 19 -10.94 -7.08 16.47
N PRO A 20 -9.70 -7.56 16.57
CA PRO A 20 -8.55 -6.68 16.38
C PRO A 20 -8.72 -6.02 15.01
N ALA A 21 -8.67 -4.68 14.98
CA ALA A 21 -8.63 -3.95 13.72
C ALA A 21 -7.58 -4.65 12.84
N GLN A 22 -7.96 -5.12 11.65
CA GLN A 22 -7.00 -5.69 10.72
C GLN A 22 -5.96 -4.62 10.45
N ASP A 23 -4.80 -4.75 11.09
CA ASP A 23 -3.74 -3.76 11.00
C ASP A 23 -3.26 -3.80 9.55
N LYS A 24 -3.62 -2.75 8.81
CA LYS A 24 -3.48 -2.73 7.37
C LYS A 24 -1.99 -2.80 7.08
N LEU A 25 -1.52 -3.92 6.53
CA LEU A 25 -0.09 -4.16 6.32
C LEU A 25 0.53 -2.96 5.60
N THR A 26 1.57 -2.36 6.20
CA THR A 26 2.28 -1.21 5.62
C THR A 26 3.74 -1.53 5.32
N SER A 27 4.30 -0.87 4.32
CA SER A 27 5.75 -0.83 4.06
C SER A 27 6.24 0.61 3.94
N SER A 28 7.51 0.84 4.27
CA SER A 28 8.18 2.11 4.01
C SER A 28 8.49 2.27 2.52
N ILE A 29 8.28 3.50 2.04
CA ILE A 29 8.58 3.93 0.68
C ILE A 29 9.46 5.18 0.74
N THR A 30 10.53 5.19 -0.06
CA THR A 30 11.37 6.37 -0.29
C THR A 30 11.17 6.85 -1.71
N TYR A 31 11.05 8.16 -1.90
CA TYR A 31 10.82 8.79 -3.19
C TYR A 31 12.11 9.44 -3.69
N PHE A 32 12.39 9.27 -4.98
CA PHE A 32 13.65 9.70 -5.59
C PHE A 32 13.43 10.51 -6.87
N GLN A 33 14.30 11.47 -7.11
CA GLN A 33 14.35 12.30 -8.32
C GLN A 33 15.76 12.34 -8.91
N GLY A 34 15.88 12.91 -10.11
CA GLY A 34 17.17 13.08 -10.80
C GLY A 34 17.85 11.74 -11.17
N GLY A 35 17.06 10.68 -11.33
CA GLY A 35 17.56 9.36 -11.70
C GLY A 35 17.72 9.18 -13.21
N SER A 36 18.30 8.05 -13.60
CA SER A 36 18.40 7.59 -14.99
C SER A 36 17.72 6.21 -15.13
N PRO A 37 17.52 5.68 -16.34
CA PRO A 37 16.97 4.33 -16.52
C PRO A 37 17.77 3.25 -15.77
N GLU A 38 19.09 3.45 -15.67
CA GLU A 38 20.06 2.57 -15.00
C GLU A 38 20.07 2.75 -13.47
N ASN A 39 19.72 3.96 -12.99
CA ASN A 39 19.72 4.31 -11.57
C ASN A 39 18.53 5.21 -11.21
N ALA A 40 17.37 4.61 -10.94
CA ALA A 40 16.18 5.37 -10.58
C ALA A 40 16.20 5.93 -9.15
N CYS A 41 16.99 5.35 -8.23
CA CYS A 41 17.04 5.75 -6.82
C CYS A 41 18.29 6.59 -6.53
N ASN A 42 18.43 7.69 -7.26
CA ASN A 42 19.59 8.57 -7.16
C ASN A 42 19.48 9.55 -5.97
N ILE A 43 18.63 10.57 -6.07
CA ILE A 43 18.49 11.61 -5.03
C ILE A 43 17.20 11.37 -4.26
N ALA A 44 17.29 10.99 -2.99
CA ALA A 44 16.12 10.88 -2.12
C ALA A 44 15.53 12.26 -1.83
N VAL A 45 14.23 12.44 -2.09
CA VAL A 45 13.54 13.73 -1.91
C VAL A 45 12.45 13.68 -0.84
N ALA A 46 11.92 12.49 -0.53
CA ALA A 46 10.92 12.29 0.51
C ALA A 46 10.85 10.82 0.94
N SER A 47 10.16 10.55 2.04
CA SER A 47 9.83 9.19 2.49
C SER A 47 8.40 9.14 3.04
N GLY A 48 7.87 7.94 3.21
CA GLY A 48 6.58 7.73 3.83
C GLY A 48 6.22 6.26 3.93
N THR A 49 4.92 6.00 4.03
CA THR A 49 4.37 4.64 4.10
C THR A 49 3.43 4.35 2.93
N MET A 50 3.36 3.08 2.57
CA MET A 50 2.42 2.52 1.62
C MET A 50 1.68 1.37 2.28
N ALA A 51 0.37 1.34 2.12
CA ALA A 51 -0.47 0.34 2.75
C ALA A 51 -0.97 -0.66 1.70
N ALA A 52 -0.93 -1.95 2.01
CA ALA A 52 -1.26 -3.04 1.10
C ALA A 52 -2.68 -2.87 0.51
N GLY A 53 -2.82 -3.11 -0.80
CA GLY A 53 -4.10 -3.04 -1.49
C GLY A 53 -4.61 -1.62 -1.78
N ILE A 54 -3.86 -0.57 -1.44
CA ILE A 54 -4.24 0.81 -1.80
C ILE A 54 -3.42 1.27 -2.99
N CYS A 55 -4.12 1.71 -4.03
CA CYS A 55 -3.49 2.34 -5.18
C CYS A 55 -2.90 3.69 -4.78
N LYS A 56 -1.66 3.94 -5.18
CA LYS A 56 -0.98 5.20 -4.93
C LYS A 56 -0.53 5.82 -6.24
N GLN A 57 -0.92 7.06 -6.48
CA GLN A 57 -0.36 7.85 -7.57
C GLN A 57 1.09 8.22 -7.25
N ILE A 58 1.95 8.19 -8.27
CA ILE A 58 3.38 8.44 -8.15
C ILE A 58 3.74 9.70 -8.95
N HIS A 59 4.50 10.58 -8.31
CA HIS A 59 4.85 11.91 -8.82
C HIS A 59 6.37 12.10 -8.95
N VAL A 60 7.13 11.02 -8.82
CA VAL A 60 8.60 11.05 -8.77
C VAL A 60 9.17 9.96 -9.65
N TYR A 61 10.40 10.14 -10.11
CA TYR A 61 11.07 9.29 -11.08
C TYR A 61 11.39 7.89 -10.56
N GLY A 62 11.76 7.81 -9.28
CA GLY A 62 12.11 6.56 -8.63
C GLY A 62 11.39 6.37 -7.31
N ILE A 63 11.10 5.11 -6.98
CA ILE A 63 10.66 4.72 -5.65
C ILE A 63 11.51 3.56 -5.13
N GLY A 64 11.87 3.63 -3.85
CA GLY A 64 12.47 2.55 -3.10
C GLY A 64 11.41 1.94 -2.19
N LEU A 65 11.13 0.66 -2.34
CA LEU A 65 10.19 -0.05 -1.47
C LEU A 65 10.92 -1.01 -0.56
N SER A 66 10.75 -0.83 0.75
CA SER A 66 11.25 -1.76 1.74
C SER A 66 10.41 -3.03 1.78
N ASN A 67 11.01 -4.06 2.38
CA ASN A 67 10.46 -5.40 2.37
C ASN A 67 9.57 -5.59 3.60
N ALA A 68 8.49 -6.34 3.46
CA ALA A 68 7.74 -6.77 4.63
C ALA A 68 8.57 -7.80 5.41
N PRO A 69 8.70 -7.68 6.74
CA PRO A 69 9.56 -8.57 7.53
C PRO A 69 9.00 -9.99 7.62
N ARG A 70 7.70 -10.19 7.39
CA ARG A 70 7.01 -11.47 7.64
C ARG A 70 6.69 -12.26 6.37
N GLN A 71 6.57 -11.61 5.21
CA GLN A 71 6.14 -12.27 3.96
C GLN A 71 6.70 -11.60 2.71
N GLY A 72 6.68 -12.34 1.59
CA GLY A 72 6.95 -11.80 0.28
C GLY A 72 5.76 -10.99 -0.24
N CYS A 73 6.05 -9.96 -1.01
CA CYS A 73 5.07 -9.04 -1.56
C CYS A 73 5.28 -8.87 -3.06
N ILE A 74 4.32 -8.24 -3.71
CA ILE A 74 4.44 -7.78 -5.08
C ILE A 74 4.16 -6.28 -5.15
N TYR A 75 4.82 -5.62 -6.08
CA TYR A 75 4.48 -4.26 -6.48
C TYR A 75 4.12 -4.24 -7.95
N LYS A 76 2.92 -3.76 -8.27
CA LYS A 76 2.47 -3.53 -9.64
C LYS A 76 2.62 -2.05 -9.97
N LEU A 77 3.28 -1.76 -11.09
CA LEU A 77 3.45 -0.41 -11.63
C LEU A 77 2.57 -0.25 -12.87
N PHE A 78 1.84 0.86 -12.93
CA PHE A 78 0.97 1.22 -14.05
C PHE A 78 1.49 2.54 -14.62
N LYS A 79 2.29 2.48 -15.69
CA LYS A 79 2.76 3.67 -16.41
C LYS A 79 1.67 4.19 -17.34
N GLY A 80 1.59 5.50 -17.50
CA GLY A 80 0.54 6.18 -18.25
C GLY A 80 -0.80 6.30 -17.52
N SER A 81 -0.92 5.80 -16.28
CA SER A 81 -2.16 5.87 -15.51
C SER A 81 -1.96 6.42 -14.10
N ALA A 82 -2.81 7.37 -13.71
CA ALA A 82 -2.89 7.88 -12.34
C ALA A 82 -3.63 6.93 -11.38
N ASN A 83 -4.23 5.85 -11.91
CA ASN A 83 -4.95 4.84 -11.15
C ASN A 83 -4.44 3.42 -11.48
N CYS A 84 -4.68 2.48 -10.56
CA CYS A 84 -4.19 1.11 -10.65
C CYS A 84 -5.20 0.20 -11.36
N ASN A 85 -5.95 0.75 -12.32
CA ASN A 85 -6.92 0.02 -13.10
C ASN A 85 -6.26 -0.49 -14.39
N GLY A 86 -6.68 -1.66 -14.86
CA GLY A 86 -6.17 -2.26 -16.09
C GLY A 86 -4.91 -3.11 -15.89
N HIS A 87 -4.07 -3.18 -16.93
CA HIS A 87 -2.89 -4.02 -16.95
C HIS A 87 -1.68 -3.31 -16.35
N ALA A 88 -0.97 -3.97 -15.44
CA ALA A 88 0.27 -3.45 -14.89
C ALA A 88 1.36 -3.47 -15.96
N THR A 89 2.03 -2.34 -16.19
CA THR A 89 3.18 -2.24 -17.09
C THR A 89 4.35 -3.08 -16.59
N ALA A 90 4.52 -3.18 -15.27
CA ALA A 90 5.54 -4.02 -14.65
C ALA A 90 5.04 -4.59 -13.33
N THR A 91 5.53 -5.78 -12.98
CA THR A 91 5.30 -6.41 -11.67
C THR A 91 6.63 -6.82 -11.06
N TYR A 92 6.91 -6.31 -9.86
CA TYR A 92 8.14 -6.55 -9.12
C TYR A 92 7.83 -7.50 -7.96
N LYS A 93 8.59 -8.58 -7.84
CA LYS A 93 8.55 -9.46 -6.67
C LYS A 93 9.46 -8.85 -5.59
N ILE A 94 8.94 -8.69 -4.39
CA ILE A 94 9.65 -8.18 -3.21
C ILE A 94 9.76 -9.36 -2.24
N PRO A 95 10.88 -10.11 -2.24
CA PRO A 95 11.02 -11.24 -1.33
C PRO A 95 11.09 -10.77 0.12
N LYS A 96 10.70 -11.65 1.04
CA LYS A 96 10.85 -11.41 2.48
C LYS A 96 12.32 -11.12 2.81
N GLY A 97 12.57 -10.08 3.60
CA GLY A 97 13.90 -9.81 4.18
C GLY A 97 15.00 -9.41 3.19
N SER A 98 14.69 -9.12 1.93
CA SER A 98 15.69 -8.58 0.99
C SER A 98 15.93 -7.08 1.23
N GLN A 99 16.89 -6.52 0.49
CA GLN A 99 17.11 -5.08 0.47
C GLN A 99 15.96 -4.37 -0.27
N PRO A 100 15.71 -3.08 0.02
CA PRO A 100 14.73 -2.29 -0.69
C PRO A 100 14.97 -2.37 -2.19
N ILE A 101 13.91 -2.61 -2.95
CA ILE A 101 14.01 -2.60 -4.41
C ILE A 101 13.83 -1.19 -4.93
N CYS A 102 14.60 -0.85 -5.96
CA CYS A 102 14.44 0.40 -6.68
C CYS A 102 13.59 0.22 -7.92
N ILE A 103 12.58 1.08 -8.10
CA ILE A 103 11.63 0.99 -9.20
C ILE A 103 11.62 2.30 -9.97
N ASN A 104 11.87 2.20 -11.28
CA ASN A 104 11.75 3.30 -12.23
C ASN A 104 10.29 3.50 -12.64
N THR A 105 9.72 4.62 -12.24
CA THR A 105 8.32 4.98 -12.53
C THR A 105 8.21 5.65 -13.90
N GLY A 106 9.26 6.33 -14.34
CA GLY A 106 9.31 7.15 -15.55
C GLY A 106 8.64 8.51 -15.41
N VAL A 107 8.40 9.00 -14.19
CA VAL A 107 7.76 10.31 -13.94
C VAL A 107 8.81 11.38 -13.63
N GLN A 108 9.08 12.28 -14.56
CA GLN A 108 10.09 13.32 -14.47
C GLN A 108 9.50 14.70 -14.17
N ASP A 109 8.20 14.88 -14.41
CA ASP A 109 7.52 16.17 -14.46
C ASP A 109 6.54 16.38 -13.29
N GLY A 110 6.77 15.69 -12.16
CA GLY A 110 5.86 15.75 -11.02
C GLY A 110 4.51 15.07 -11.27
N GLY A 111 4.36 14.35 -12.38
CA GLY A 111 3.11 13.74 -12.78
C GLY A 111 2.19 14.67 -13.56
N GLN A 112 2.72 15.70 -14.25
CA GLN A 112 1.93 16.64 -15.03
C GLN A 112 1.42 16.00 -16.34
N PHE A 113 2.33 15.42 -17.12
CA PHE A 113 2.10 14.70 -18.37
C PHE A 113 2.43 13.21 -18.22
N GLU A 114 3.53 12.88 -17.55
CA GLU A 114 3.94 11.50 -17.29
C GLU A 114 3.21 10.95 -16.07
N LYS A 115 2.19 10.11 -16.28
CA LYS A 115 1.44 9.52 -15.17
C LYS A 115 2.04 8.18 -14.77
N ALA A 116 2.11 7.92 -13.47
CA ALA A 116 2.30 6.57 -12.96
C ALA A 116 1.50 6.36 -11.68
N SER A 117 1.12 5.12 -11.43
CA SER A 117 0.57 4.67 -10.16
C SER A 117 1.07 3.29 -9.81
N GLY A 118 0.91 2.89 -8.55
CA GLY A 118 1.25 1.54 -8.17
C GLY A 118 0.49 1.01 -6.99
N LEU A 119 0.48 -0.32 -6.95
CA LEU A 119 -0.25 -1.12 -5.99
C LEU A 119 0.72 -2.11 -5.36
N TRP A 120 0.95 -1.94 -4.07
CA TRP A 120 1.68 -2.90 -3.26
C TRP A 120 0.71 -3.87 -2.62
N SER A 121 1.00 -5.17 -2.67
CA SER A 121 0.19 -6.19 -2.03
C SER A 121 1.04 -7.34 -1.53
N CYS A 122 0.63 -7.84 -0.38
CA CYS A 122 1.06 -9.07 0.23
C CYS A 122 -0.22 -9.70 0.81
#